data_AF-A0A9C8KAA7-F1
#
_entry.id   AF-A0A9C8KAA7-F1
#
_cell.length_a   1.000
_cell.length_b   1.000
_cell.length_c   1.000
_cell.angle_alpha   90.00
_cell.angle_beta   90.00
_cell.angle_gamma   90.00
#
_symmetry.space_group_name_H-M   'P 1'
#
loop_
_entity.id
_entity.type
_entity.pdbx_description
1 polymer ?
#
loop_
_entity_poly.entity_id
_entity_poly.type
_entity_poly.pdbx_seq_one_letter_code
_entity_poly.pdbx_strand_id
1 'polypeptide(L)'
;MNQKDIFIYIVPIIAAGGYFLSQLVYKKRLLTITQEEKLSIKLGKYQVAAILKYAIIEAPGILALLAYFWSGNALYLVIAIALIIYLFAQRPTVDKIIKELPLTHEEQKTFSK
;
A
#
# COMPACT_ATOMS: atom_id res chain seq x y z
N MET A 1 18.94 16.64 -22.23
CA MET A 1 18.24 15.46 -21.67
C MET A 1 16.92 15.35 -22.42
N ASN A 2 16.73 14.33 -23.25
CA ASN A 2 15.46 14.16 -23.97
C ASN A 2 14.37 13.74 -22.97
N GLN A 3 13.09 14.05 -23.24
CA GLN A 3 11.99 13.65 -22.35
C GLN A 3 12.02 12.16 -22.00
N LYS A 4 12.34 11.29 -22.98
CA LYS A 4 12.47 9.84 -22.77
C LYS A 4 13.53 9.47 -21.72
N ASP A 5 14.62 10.25 -21.65
CA ASP A 5 15.70 10.06 -20.68
C ASP A 5 15.31 10.49 -19.28
N ILE A 6 14.35 11.40 -19.13
CA ILE A 6 13.91 11.88 -17.81
C ILE A 6 13.02 10.83 -17.12
N PHE A 7 12.08 10.24 -17.87
CA PHE A 7 11.15 9.24 -17.32
C PHE A 7 11.86 7.97 -16.83
N ILE A 8 13.01 7.62 -17.41
CA ILE A 8 13.75 6.39 -17.02
C ILE A 8 14.29 6.48 -15.59
N TYR A 9 14.53 7.69 -15.09
CA TYR A 9 14.96 7.94 -13.71
C TYR A 9 13.78 8.28 -12.81
N ILE A 10 12.85 9.13 -13.28
CA ILE A 10 11.73 9.60 -12.45
C ILE A 10 10.80 8.45 -12.06
N VAL A 11 10.41 7.59 -13.00
CA VAL A 11 9.42 6.53 -12.72
C VAL A 11 9.91 5.56 -11.64
N PRO A 12 11.15 5.01 -11.71
CA PRO A 12 11.68 4.17 -10.64
C PRO A 12 11.81 4.89 -9.30
N ILE A 13 12.25 6.16 -9.30
CA ILE A 13 12.40 6.94 -8.06
C ILE A 13 11.04 7.15 -7.38
N ILE A 14 10.01 7.53 -8.13
CA ILE A 14 8.66 7.71 -7.59
C ILE A 14 8.07 6.36 -7.15
N ALA A 15 8.30 5.27 -7.89
CA ALA A 15 7.85 3.94 -7.49
C ALA A 15 8.50 3.48 -6.17
N ALA A 16 9.82 3.62 -6.04
CA ALA A 16 10.54 3.32 -4.80
C ALA A 16 10.08 4.23 -3.66
N GLY A 17 10.00 5.54 -3.90
CA GLY A 17 9.53 6.52 -2.94
C GLY A 17 8.10 6.23 -2.46
N GLY A 18 7.19 5.92 -3.37
CA GLY A 18 5.80 5.53 -3.08
C GLY A 18 5.73 4.26 -2.25
N TYR A 19 6.55 3.25 -2.56
CA TYR A 19 6.66 2.04 -1.74
C TYR A 19 7.05 2.40 -0.29
N PHE A 20 8.16 3.10 -0.07
CA PHE A 20 8.59 3.45 1.30
C PHE A 20 7.60 4.35 2.02
N LEU A 21 7.08 5.37 1.32
CA LEU A 21 6.10 6.32 1.87
C LEU A 21 4.83 5.60 2.31
N SER A 22 4.31 4.66 1.50
CA SER A 22 3.12 3.89 1.83
C SER A 22 3.30 3.10 3.13
N GLN A 23 4.48 2.53 3.36
CA GLN A 23 4.76 1.77 4.59
C GLN A 23 4.90 2.68 5.81
N LEU A 24 5.54 3.84 5.65
CA LEU A 24 5.68 4.83 6.72
C LEU A 24 4.32 5.37 7.15
N VAL A 25 3.48 5.77 6.20
CA VAL A 25 2.12 6.27 6.47
C VAL A 25 1.28 5.17 7.13
N TYR A 26 1.31 3.95 6.60
CA TYR A 26 0.58 2.82 7.16
C TYR A 26 0.98 2.55 8.60
N LYS A 27 2.27 2.39 8.88
CA LYS A 27 2.78 2.15 10.24
C LYS A 27 2.44 3.29 11.19
N LYS A 28 2.64 4.54 10.77
CA LYS A 28 2.27 5.71 11.58
C LYS A 28 0.79 5.71 11.95
N ARG A 29 -0.10 5.35 11.03
CA ARG A 29 -1.54 5.24 11.32
C ARG A 29 -1.84 4.10 12.29
N LEU A 30 -1.24 2.93 12.13
CA LEU A 30 -1.46 1.81 13.05
C LEU A 30 -1.00 2.12 14.48
N LEU A 31 0.09 2.88 14.66
CA LEU A 31 0.54 3.32 15.98
C LEU A 31 -0.45 4.23 16.73
N THR A 32 -1.45 4.80 16.03
CA THR A 32 -2.52 5.61 16.67
C THR A 32 -3.70 4.77 17.15
N ILE A 33 -3.69 3.46 16.94
CA ILE A 33 -4.73 2.55 17.37
C ILE A 33 -4.36 2.02 18.74
N THR A 34 -5.22 2.25 19.74
CA THR A 34 -4.97 1.80 21.12
C THR A 34 -5.85 0.62 21.48
N GLN A 35 -5.43 -0.18 22.46
CA GLN A 35 -6.16 -1.38 22.89
C GLN A 35 -7.52 -1.04 23.52
N GLU A 36 -7.64 0.15 24.13
CA GLU A 36 -8.83 0.65 24.82
C GLU A 36 -9.98 1.00 23.87
N GLU A 37 -9.70 1.17 22.57
CA GLU A 37 -10.72 1.50 21.59
C GLU A 37 -11.66 0.31 21.34
N LYS A 38 -12.92 0.61 20.99
CA LYS A 38 -13.86 -0.42 20.55
C LYS A 38 -13.35 -1.09 19.28
N LEU A 39 -13.60 -2.39 19.13
CA LEU A 39 -13.23 -3.18 17.94
C LEU A 39 -13.62 -2.51 16.62
N SER A 40 -14.84 -1.95 16.54
CA SER A 40 -15.32 -1.26 15.33
C SER A 40 -14.45 -0.05 14.95
N ILE A 41 -13.95 0.71 15.94
CA ILE A 41 -13.07 1.86 15.72
C ILE A 41 -11.70 1.37 15.25
N LYS A 42 -11.15 0.32 15.87
CA LYS A 42 -9.86 -0.28 15.47
C LYS A 42 -9.90 -0.73 14.01
N LEU A 43 -10.95 -1.47 13.63
CA LEU A 43 -11.14 -1.96 12.26
C LEU A 43 -11.35 -0.81 11.27
N GLY A 44 -12.12 0.22 11.62
CA GLY A 44 -12.30 1.41 10.79
C GLY A 44 -10.97 2.15 10.54
N LYS A 45 -10.17 2.36 11.58
CA LYS A 45 -8.84 2.97 11.44
C LYS A 45 -7.88 2.13 10.61
N TYR A 46 -7.89 0.80 10.81
CA TYR A 46 -7.11 -0.14 10.00
C TYR A 46 -7.51 -0.09 8.53
N GLN A 47 -8.82 -0.09 8.23
CA GLN A 47 -9.34 0.00 6.87
C GLN A 47 -8.89 1.30 6.19
N VAL A 48 -8.99 2.43 6.88
CA VAL A 48 -8.50 3.72 6.37
C VAL A 48 -6.99 3.69 6.11
N ALA A 49 -6.21 3.11 7.04
CA ALA A 49 -4.77 2.97 6.86
C ALA A 49 -4.43 2.10 5.64
N ALA A 50 -5.15 1.00 5.45
CA ALA A 50 -5.00 0.14 4.28
C ALA A 50 -5.34 0.89 2.99
N ILE A 51 -6.50 1.56 2.90
CA ILE A 51 -6.89 2.33 1.71
C ILE A 51 -5.83 3.38 1.35
N LEU A 52 -5.32 4.12 2.33
CA LEU A 52 -4.26 5.12 2.11
C LEU A 52 -2.98 4.49 1.57
N LYS A 53 -2.57 3.34 2.13
CA LYS A 53 -1.41 2.59 1.65
C LYS A 53 -1.57 2.21 0.17
N TYR A 54 -2.75 1.72 -0.22
CA TYR A 54 -3.06 1.35 -1.60
C TYR A 54 -2.98 2.56 -2.53
N ALA A 55 -3.64 3.67 -2.18
CA ALA A 55 -3.66 4.88 -3.00
C ALA A 55 -2.24 5.43 -3.26
N ILE A 56 -1.35 5.38 -2.26
CA ILE A 56 0.05 5.84 -2.39
C ILE A 56 0.84 4.97 -3.38
N ILE A 57 0.56 3.67 -3.46
CA ILE A 57 1.22 2.72 -4.38
C ILE A 57 0.59 2.76 -5.77
N GLU A 58 -0.72 2.98 -5.85
CA GLU A 58 -1.46 3.04 -7.11
C GLU A 58 -1.02 4.25 -7.95
N ALA A 59 -0.72 5.40 -7.33
CA ALA A 59 -0.22 6.58 -8.02
C ALA A 59 1.06 6.32 -8.88
N PRO A 60 2.16 5.74 -8.36
CA PRO A 60 3.30 5.34 -9.19
C PRO A 60 2.96 4.21 -10.17
N GLY A 61 2.04 3.31 -9.84
CA GLY A 61 1.59 2.26 -10.76
C GLY A 61 0.93 2.83 -12.01
N ILE A 62 0.00 3.78 -11.84
CA ILE A 62 -0.65 4.50 -12.94
C ILE A 62 0.38 5.32 -13.72
N LEU A 63 1.30 6.03 -13.04
CA LEU A 63 2.35 6.78 -13.71
C LEU A 63 3.24 5.89 -14.59
N ALA A 64 3.60 4.70 -14.10
CA ALA A 64 4.37 3.73 -14.87
C ALA A 64 3.60 3.22 -16.11
N LEU A 65 2.29 2.97 -15.99
CA LEU A 65 1.45 2.60 -17.13
C LEU A 65 1.36 3.72 -18.18
N LEU A 66 1.20 4.97 -17.75
CA LEU A 66 1.19 6.14 -18.66
C LEU A 66 2.55 6.30 -19.35
N ALA A 67 3.65 6.14 -18.63
CA ALA A 67 4.99 6.17 -19.20
C ALA A 67 5.21 5.06 -20.22
N TYR A 68 4.71 3.84 -19.97
CA TYR A 68 4.72 2.76 -20.95
C TYR A 68 3.92 3.12 -22.21
N PHE A 69 2.69 3.63 -22.04
CA PHE A 69 1.80 3.99 -23.14
C PHE A 69 2.44 5.00 -24.11
N TRP A 70 3.17 6.00 -23.60
CA TRP A 70 3.83 7.01 -24.45
C TRP A 70 5.20 6.59 -24.99
N SER A 71 5.98 5.83 -24.23
CA SER A 71 7.36 5.52 -24.62
C SER A 71 7.52 4.17 -25.34
N GLY A 72 6.58 3.24 -25.15
CA GLY A 72 6.70 1.84 -25.56
C GLY A 72 7.76 1.05 -24.77
N ASN A 73 8.39 1.63 -23.73
CA ASN A 73 9.47 0.99 -23.00
C ASN A 73 8.94 -0.04 -22.00
N ALA A 74 9.27 -1.31 -22.23
CA ALA A 74 8.85 -2.44 -21.40
C ALA A 74 9.27 -2.31 -19.92
N LEU A 75 10.32 -1.56 -19.59
CA LEU A 75 10.73 -1.31 -18.20
C LEU A 75 9.59 -0.72 -17.37
N TYR A 76 8.84 0.24 -17.91
CA TYR A 76 7.73 0.85 -17.17
C TYR A 76 6.56 -0.12 -16.98
N LEU A 77 6.32 -1.00 -17.95
CA LEU A 77 5.31 -2.06 -17.83
C LEU A 77 5.68 -3.06 -16.74
N VAL A 78 6.96 -3.47 -16.67
CA VAL A 78 7.46 -4.37 -15.61
C VAL A 78 7.26 -3.73 -14.23
N ILE A 79 7.58 -2.44 -14.09
CA ILE A 79 7.34 -1.70 -12.84
C ILE A 79 5.85 -1.70 -12.47
N ALA A 80 4.97 -1.38 -13.42
CA ALA A 80 3.53 -1.36 -13.18
C ALA A 80 3.01 -2.73 -12.72
N ILE A 81 3.40 -3.82 -13.41
CA ILE A 81 3.02 -5.19 -13.05
C ILE A 81 3.55 -5.55 -11.66
N ALA A 82 4.80 -5.20 -11.34
CA ALA A 82 5.37 -5.45 -10.02
C ALA A 82 4.59 -4.72 -8.91
N LEU A 83 4.18 -3.48 -9.14
CA LEU A 83 3.35 -2.72 -8.19
C LEU A 83 1.94 -3.30 -8.04
N ILE A 84 1.33 -3.80 -9.13
CA ILE A 84 0.03 -4.48 -9.08
C ILE A 84 0.12 -5.78 -8.25
N ILE A 85 1.13 -6.61 -8.51
CA ILE A 85 1.38 -7.84 -7.72
C ILE A 85 1.59 -7.48 -6.26
N TYR A 86 2.36 -6.42 -5.99
CA TYR A 86 2.60 -5.94 -4.64
C TYR A 86 1.30 -5.48 -3.95
N LEU A 87 0.43 -4.72 -4.63
CA LEU A 87 -0.89 -4.33 -4.11
C LEU A 87 -1.73 -5.57 -3.75
N PHE A 88 -1.75 -6.57 -4.62
CA PHE A 88 -2.48 -7.82 -4.35
C PHE A 88 -1.93 -8.55 -3.11
N ALA A 89 -0.61 -8.62 -2.96
CA ALA A 89 0.04 -9.19 -1.78
C ALA A 89 -0.27 -8.41 -0.49
N GLN A 90 -0.62 -7.12 -0.59
CA GLN A 90 -0.99 -6.28 0.54
C GLN A 90 -2.46 -6.40 0.94
N ARG A 91 -3.21 -7.37 0.41
CA ARG A 91 -4.61 -7.61 0.80
C ARG A 91 -4.74 -7.77 2.33
N PRO A 92 -5.62 -6.99 2.99
CA PRO A 92 -5.91 -7.19 4.40
C PRO A 92 -6.60 -8.55 4.57
N THR A 93 -6.03 -9.40 5.41
CA THR A 93 -6.58 -10.70 5.78
C THR A 93 -6.80 -10.74 7.28
N VAL A 94 -7.68 -11.64 7.74
CA VAL A 94 -7.96 -11.82 9.17
C VAL A 94 -6.67 -12.04 9.97
N ASP A 95 -5.78 -12.90 9.46
CA ASP A 95 -4.48 -13.17 10.08
C ASP A 95 -3.60 -11.92 10.22
N LYS A 96 -3.58 -11.05 9.19
CA LYS A 96 -2.83 -9.79 9.23
C LYS A 96 -3.44 -8.82 10.23
N ILE A 97 -4.77 -8.72 10.25
CA ILE A 97 -5.49 -7.84 11.19
C ILE A 97 -5.19 -8.24 12.63
N ILE A 98 -5.25 -9.54 12.95
CA ILE A 98 -4.95 -10.06 14.29
C ILE A 98 -3.49 -9.79 14.68
N LYS A 99 -2.56 -9.90 13.73
CA LYS A 99 -1.14 -9.66 13.98
C LYS A 99 -0.77 -8.18 14.10
N GLU A 100 -1.47 -7.31 13.38
CA GLU A 100 -1.11 -5.88 13.25
C GLU A 100 -1.91 -4.95 14.19
N LEU A 101 -3.05 -5.40 14.71
CA LEU A 101 -3.86 -4.63 15.65
C LEU A 101 -3.70 -5.11 17.10
N PRO A 102 -3.73 -4.20 18.09
CA PRO A 102 -3.78 -4.55 19.50
C PRO A 102 -5.19 -5.04 19.89
N LEU A 103 -5.50 -6.29 19.51
CA LEU A 103 -6.76 -6.95 19.82
C LEU A 103 -6.69 -7.69 21.16
N THR A 104 -7.74 -7.58 21.95
CA THR A 104 -7.96 -8.39 23.15
C THR A 104 -8.33 -9.84 22.78
N HIS A 105 -8.17 -10.78 23.72
CA HIS A 105 -8.56 -12.18 23.49
C HIS A 105 -10.04 -12.36 23.14
N GLU A 106 -10.91 -11.53 23.71
CA GLU A 106 -12.36 -11.53 23.41
C GLU A 106 -12.63 -11.09 21.96
N GLU A 107 -11.93 -10.04 21.49
CA GLU A 107 -12.04 -9.55 20.11
C GLU A 107 -11.52 -10.60 19.11
N GLN A 108 -10.42 -11.29 19.43
CA GLN A 108 -9.85 -12.33 18.57
C GLN A 108 -10.81 -13.52 18.36
N LYS A 109 -11.52 -13.94 19.42
CA LYS A 109 -12.53 -15.02 19.34
C LYS A 109 -13.69 -14.68 18.39
N THR A 110 -13.93 -13.40 18.13
CA THR A 110 -15.00 -12.97 17.20
C THR A 110 -14.67 -13.34 15.75
N PHE A 111 -13.38 -13.51 15.42
CA PHE A 111 -12.94 -13.90 14.07
C PHE A 111 -12.87 -15.42 13.84
N SER A 112 -12.97 -16.23 14.92
CA SER A 112 -12.92 -17.70 14.86
C SER A 112 -14.29 -18.37 14.97
N LYS A 113 -15.38 -17.59 14.88
CA LYS A 113 -16.76 -18.06 14.86
C LYS A 113 -17.26 -18.12 13.41
#